data_AF-A0A932TU22-F1
#
_entry.id   AF-A0A932TU22-F1
#
_cell.length_a   1.000
_cell.length_b   1.000
_cell.length_c   1.000
_cell.angle_alpha   90.00
_cell.angle_beta   90.00
_cell.angle_gamma   90.00
#
_symmetry.space_group_name_H-M   'P 1'
#
loop_
_entity.id
_entity.type
_entity.pdbx_description
1 polymer ?
#
loop_
_entity_poly.entity_id
_entity_poly.type
_entity_poly.pdbx_seq_one_letter_code
_entity_poly.pdbx_strand_id
1 'polypeptide(L)'
;MSIHRKRPPSHYYANIGCGALLAFIGSAVIGGAALSFGEDGQIIGELLMVLFFGVAPVGIGIALVSRALVARRKAVWEEIERQVLTIAQRRGGVVNALEVAAETDLSFDETKRYLDRLADQGHVEIEPSESGLVYRFPGAGAGGAPG
;
A
#
# COMPACT_ATOMS: atom_id res chain seq x y z
N MET A 1 21.34 -20.29 5.77
CA MET A 1 20.76 -19.82 4.50
C MET A 1 20.09 -18.48 4.79
N SER A 2 20.79 -17.39 4.47
CA SER A 2 20.49 -16.03 4.98
C SER A 2 19.29 -15.41 4.26
N ILE A 3 18.25 -15.10 5.03
CA ILE A 3 17.06 -14.38 4.59
C ILE A 3 17.47 -12.92 4.34
N HIS A 4 17.71 -12.60 3.06
CA HIS A 4 18.08 -11.27 2.61
C HIS A 4 16.85 -10.35 2.67
N ARG A 5 16.52 -9.83 3.86
CA ARG A 5 15.50 -8.78 4.02
C ARG A 5 15.97 -7.53 3.28
N LYS A 6 15.48 -7.31 2.05
CA LYS A 6 15.62 -6.02 1.37
C LYS A 6 14.90 -4.96 2.21
N ARG A 7 15.67 -4.06 2.81
CA ARG A 7 15.15 -2.93 3.58
C ARG A 7 14.36 -2.01 2.63
N PRO A 8 13.19 -1.49 3.04
CA PRO A 8 12.49 -0.49 2.24
C PRO A 8 13.38 0.76 2.06
N PRO A 9 13.24 1.50 0.94
CA PRO A 9 14.07 2.66 0.64
C PRO A 9 13.94 3.72 1.75
N SER A 10 15.07 4.04 2.38
CA SER A 10 15.21 4.90 3.57
C SER A 10 14.77 6.35 3.36
N HIS A 11 14.75 6.82 2.12
CA HIS A 11 14.45 8.22 1.80
C HIS A 11 13.01 8.64 2.07
N TYR A 12 12.07 7.71 2.24
CA TYR A 12 10.65 8.07 2.43
C TYR A 12 10.22 8.20 3.90
N TYR A 13 10.96 7.60 4.83
CA TYR A 13 10.70 7.74 6.27
C TYR A 13 11.01 9.16 6.78
N ALA A 14 11.93 9.87 6.13
CA ALA A 14 12.24 11.28 6.42
C ALA A 14 11.03 12.20 6.18
N ASN A 15 10.19 11.92 5.18
CA ASN A 15 9.10 12.82 4.78
C ASN A 15 7.85 12.67 5.66
N ILE A 16 7.54 11.45 6.12
CA ILE A 16 6.41 11.21 7.05
C ILE A 16 6.76 11.72 8.46
N GLY A 17 8.01 11.53 8.90
CA GLY A 17 8.49 12.09 10.16
C GLY A 17 8.48 13.62 10.18
N CYS A 18 8.88 14.27 9.07
CA CYS A 18 8.82 15.72 8.95
C CYS A 18 7.39 16.26 9.05
N GLY A 19 6.40 15.58 8.46
CA GLY A 19 5.01 16.01 8.52
C GLY A 19 4.45 16.02 9.95
N ALA A 20 4.72 14.97 10.73
CA ALA A 20 4.31 14.90 12.13
C ALA A 20 5.05 15.92 13.01
N LEU A 21 6.35 16.12 12.77
CA LEU A 21 7.17 17.11 13.49
C LEU A 21 6.69 18.54 13.22
N LEU A 22 6.37 18.88 11.97
CA LEU A 22 5.86 20.20 11.60
C LEU A 22 4.46 20.45 12.17
N ALA A 23 3.59 19.45 12.19
CA ALA A 23 2.28 19.55 12.83
C ALA A 23 2.41 19.79 14.34
N PHE A 24 3.34 19.08 15.00
CA PHE A 24 3.62 19.25 16.42
C PHE A 24 4.19 20.64 16.74
N ILE A 25 5.22 21.08 16.01
CA ILE A 25 5.84 22.41 16.17
C ILE A 25 4.82 23.52 15.88
N GLY A 26 4.02 23.37 14.82
CA GLY A 26 2.94 24.32 14.51
C GLY A 26 1.99 24.47 15.70
N SER A 27 1.48 23.36 16.23
CA SER A 27 0.56 23.39 17.37
C SER A 27 1.17 24.04 18.62
N ALA A 28 2.47 23.82 18.88
CA ALA A 28 3.16 24.40 20.03
C ALA A 28 3.36 25.92 19.89
N VAL A 29 3.68 26.42 18.70
CA VAL A 29 3.84 27.86 18.43
C VAL A 29 2.50 28.59 18.57
N ILE A 30 1.41 27.99 18.09
CA ILE A 30 0.08 28.61 18.17
C ILE A 30 -0.47 28.57 19.60
N GLY A 31 -0.27 27.47 20.33
CA GLY A 31 -0.60 27.40 21.75
C GLY A 31 0.19 28.41 22.60
N GLY A 32 1.46 28.65 22.25
CA GLY A 32 2.28 29.68 22.90
C GLY A 32 1.79 31.12 22.66
N ALA A 33 1.27 31.40 21.45
CA ALA A 33 0.71 32.72 21.13
C ALA A 33 -0.62 32.99 21.85
N ALA A 34 -1.46 31.97 22.06
CA ALA A 34 -2.73 32.09 22.76
C ALA A 34 -2.55 32.52 24.23
N LEU A 35 -1.48 32.08 24.89
CA LEU A 35 -1.16 32.48 26.27
C LEU A 35 -0.73 33.95 26.41
N SER A 36 -0.48 34.66 25.30
CA SER A 36 0.10 36.01 25.31
C SER A 36 -0.88 37.15 25.02
N PHE A 37 -2.14 36.88 24.64
CA PHE A 37 -3.12 37.93 24.31
C PHE A 37 -4.27 37.99 25.32
N GLY A 38 -4.30 39.11 26.05
CA GLY A 38 -5.16 39.38 27.20
C GLY A 38 -6.64 39.66 26.91
N GLU A 39 -7.36 39.66 28.04
CA GLU A 39 -8.78 39.93 28.33
C GLU A 39 -9.32 41.10 27.47
N ASP A 40 -10.26 40.96 26.53
CA ASP A 40 -11.72 41.07 26.77
C ASP A 40 -12.57 40.70 25.52
N GLY A 41 -11.98 40.02 24.53
CA GLY A 41 -12.68 39.50 23.32
C GLY A 41 -12.39 38.03 23.04
N GLN A 42 -11.88 37.32 24.05
CA GLN A 42 -11.04 36.12 23.92
C GLN A 42 -11.74 34.87 23.39
N ILE A 43 -12.98 34.57 23.80
CA ILE A 43 -13.55 33.23 23.59
C ILE A 43 -13.75 32.90 22.11
N ILE A 44 -14.26 33.84 21.31
CA ILE A 44 -14.49 33.62 19.87
C ILE A 44 -13.15 33.52 19.12
N GLY A 45 -12.18 34.37 19.47
CA GLY A 45 -10.84 34.34 18.87
C GLY A 45 -10.07 33.06 19.20
N GLU A 46 -10.15 32.62 20.46
CA GLU A 46 -9.54 31.38 20.94
C GLU A 46 -10.17 30.14 20.29
N LEU A 47 -11.50 30.11 20.15
CA LEU A 47 -12.20 29.00 19.48
C LEU A 47 -11.83 28.92 18.00
N LEU A 48 -11.73 30.06 17.31
CA LEU A 48 -11.30 30.12 15.91
C LEU A 48 -9.83 29.69 15.76
N MET A 49 -8.95 30.11 16.68
CA MET A 49 -7.55 29.67 16.71
C MET A 49 -7.45 28.16 16.91
N VAL A 50 -8.15 27.60 17.89
CA VAL A 50 -8.16 26.14 18.15
C VAL A 50 -8.73 25.37 16.95
N LEU A 51 -9.78 25.88 16.31
CA LEU A 51 -10.37 25.24 15.13
C LEU A 51 -9.41 25.27 13.93
N PHE A 52 -8.87 26.43 13.58
CA PHE A 52 -8.05 26.60 12.37
C PHE A 52 -6.62 26.10 12.52
N PHE A 53 -6.07 26.11 13.73
CA PHE A 53 -4.67 25.75 13.97
C PHE A 53 -4.48 24.50 14.81
N GLY A 54 -5.53 24.00 15.48
CA GLY A 54 -5.54 22.70 16.14
C GLY A 54 -6.26 21.67 15.29
N VAL A 55 -7.58 21.81 15.16
CA VAL A 55 -8.45 20.75 14.61
C VAL A 55 -8.27 20.59 13.10
N ALA A 56 -8.30 21.70 12.34
CA ALA A 56 -8.18 21.67 10.88
C ALA A 56 -6.86 21.05 10.39
N PRO A 57 -5.66 21.46 10.87
CA PRO A 57 -4.41 20.88 10.38
C PRO A 57 -4.25 19.42 10.83
N VAL A 58 -4.77 19.03 11.99
CA VAL A 58 -4.78 17.61 12.41
C VAL A 58 -5.66 16.79 11.47
N GLY A 59 -6.88 17.26 11.17
CA GLY A 59 -7.77 16.59 10.23
C GLY A 59 -7.16 16.45 8.83
N ILE A 60 -6.56 17.52 8.31
CA ILE A 60 -5.86 17.51 7.02
C ILE A 60 -4.65 16.57 7.07
N GLY A 61 -3.86 16.63 8.14
CA GLY A 61 -2.69 15.76 8.34
C GLY A 61 -3.06 14.29 8.34
N ILE A 62 -4.09 13.90 9.12
CA ILE A 62 -4.63 12.54 9.16
C ILE A 62 -5.13 12.11 7.77
N ALA A 63 -5.87 12.98 7.06
CA ALA A 63 -6.38 12.68 5.73
C ALA A 63 -5.25 12.45 4.71
N LEU A 64 -4.19 13.28 4.74
CA LEU A 64 -3.03 13.14 3.87
C LEU A 64 -2.24 11.86 4.16
N VAL A 65 -1.99 11.54 5.44
CA VAL A 65 -1.32 10.29 5.85
C VAL A 65 -2.16 9.08 5.43
N SER A 66 -3.47 9.11 5.68
CA SER A 66 -4.37 8.03 5.29
C SER A 66 -4.37 7.81 3.78
N ARG A 67 -4.44 8.88 2.99
CA ARG A 67 -4.34 8.83 1.52
C ARG A 67 -2.99 8.27 1.06
N ALA A 68 -1.89 8.69 1.68
CA ALA A 68 -0.55 8.19 1.36
C ALA A 68 -0.41 6.69 1.67
N LEU A 69 -0.98 6.22 2.79
CA LEU A 69 -0.96 4.80 3.16
C LEU A 69 -1.80 3.94 2.20
N VAL A 70 -2.97 4.41 1.79
CA VAL A 70 -3.81 3.70 0.82
C VAL A 70 -3.14 3.65 -0.55
N ALA A 71 -2.58 4.76 -1.02
CA ALA A 71 -1.84 4.82 -2.29
C ALA A 71 -0.64 3.85 -2.27
N ARG A 72 0.09 3.77 -1.15
CA ARG A 72 1.18 2.80 -0.97
C ARG A 72 0.72 1.36 -1.07
N ARG A 73 -0.37 1.00 -0.38
CA ARG A 73 -0.92 -0.36 -0.44
C ARG A 73 -1.28 -0.72 -1.88
N LYS A 74 -1.92 0.20 -2.61
CA LYS A 74 -2.29 -0.02 -4.00
C LYS A 74 -1.05 -0.26 -4.89
N ALA A 75 -0.03 0.59 -4.78
CA ALA A 75 1.20 0.45 -5.56
C ALA A 75 1.95 -0.87 -5.28
N VAL A 76 1.96 -1.34 -4.03
CA VAL A 76 2.57 -2.64 -3.68
C VAL A 76 1.79 -3.79 -4.31
N TRP A 77 0.47 -3.76 -4.26
CA TRP A 77 -0.37 -4.79 -4.89
C TRP A 77 -0.26 -4.79 -6.41
N GLU A 78 -0.22 -3.61 -7.04
CA GLU A 78 -0.02 -3.48 -8.50
C GLU A 78 1.34 -4.07 -8.93
N GLU A 79 2.40 -3.86 -8.15
CA GLU A 79 3.72 -4.44 -8.44
C GLU A 79 3.71 -5.97 -8.30
N ILE A 80 3.08 -6.50 -7.26
CA ILE A 80 2.93 -7.96 -7.06
C ILE A 80 2.15 -8.57 -8.23
N GLU A 81 1.01 -7.98 -8.60
CA GLU A 81 0.19 -8.44 -9.72
C GLU A 81 1.00 -8.47 -11.02
N ARG A 82 1.74 -7.40 -11.30
CA ARG A 82 2.62 -7.33 -12.46
C ARG A 82 3.69 -8.43 -12.45
N GLN A 83 4.29 -8.71 -11.31
CA GLN A 83 5.27 -9.80 -11.17
C GLN A 83 4.64 -11.16 -11.46
N VAL A 84 3.48 -11.46 -10.86
CA VAL A 84 2.76 -12.72 -11.10
C VAL A 84 2.41 -12.90 -12.57
N LEU A 85 1.86 -11.87 -13.22
CA LEU A 85 1.52 -11.91 -14.65
C LEU A 85 2.76 -12.08 -15.53
N THR A 86 3.87 -11.43 -15.18
CA THR A 86 5.15 -11.58 -15.90
C THR A 86 5.68 -13.02 -15.80
N ILE A 87 5.59 -13.63 -14.61
CA ILE A 87 5.96 -15.03 -14.38
C ILE A 87 5.06 -15.95 -15.22
N ALA A 88 3.75 -15.70 -15.20
CA ALA A 88 2.80 -16.47 -15.99
C ALA A 88 3.10 -16.39 -17.49
N GLN A 89 3.33 -15.19 -18.04
CA GLN A 89 3.69 -15.02 -19.44
C GLN A 89 4.98 -15.76 -19.82
N ARG A 90 6.03 -15.68 -18.98
CA ARG A 90 7.30 -16.37 -19.24
C ARG A 90 7.16 -17.89 -19.25
N ARG A 91 6.20 -18.43 -18.50
CA ARG A 91 5.94 -19.86 -18.35
C ARG A 91 4.81 -20.36 -19.25
N GLY A 92 4.39 -19.58 -20.24
CA GLY A 92 3.36 -20.00 -21.19
C GLY A 92 1.95 -20.03 -20.58
N GLY A 93 1.69 -19.17 -19.61
CA GLY A 93 0.39 -18.98 -18.98
C GLY A 93 0.01 -20.01 -17.93
N VAL A 94 0.93 -20.89 -17.51
CA VAL A 94 0.67 -21.87 -16.45
C VAL A 94 1.70 -21.70 -15.34
N VAL A 95 1.23 -21.58 -14.09
CA VAL A 95 2.09 -21.39 -12.92
C VAL A 95 1.59 -22.18 -11.71
N ASN A 96 2.51 -22.57 -10.84
CA ASN A 96 2.21 -23.12 -9.51
C ASN A 96 2.42 -22.04 -8.42
N ALA A 97 1.62 -22.07 -7.36
CA ALA A 97 1.79 -21.23 -6.17
C ALA A 97 3.21 -21.28 -5.57
N LEU A 98 3.87 -22.43 -5.58
CA LEU A 98 5.25 -22.59 -5.08
C LEU A 98 6.26 -21.83 -5.95
N GLU A 99 6.06 -21.84 -7.27
CA GLU A 99 6.95 -21.17 -8.22
C GLU A 99 6.79 -19.66 -8.14
N VAL A 100 5.56 -19.19 -8.05
CA VAL A 100 5.26 -17.76 -7.87
C VAL A 100 5.79 -17.28 -6.52
N ALA A 101 5.62 -18.05 -5.43
CA ALA A 101 6.17 -17.70 -4.12
C ALA A 101 7.71 -17.72 -4.09
N ALA A 102 8.37 -18.49 -4.95
CA ALA A 102 9.82 -18.52 -5.05
C ALA A 102 10.41 -17.32 -5.81
N GLU A 103 9.62 -16.72 -6.71
CA GLU A 103 10.04 -15.58 -7.56
C GLU A 103 9.48 -14.23 -7.10
N THR A 104 8.54 -14.22 -6.14
CA THR A 104 7.93 -13.01 -5.58
C THR A 104 8.25 -12.85 -4.09
N ASP A 105 7.93 -11.68 -3.53
CA ASP A 105 8.08 -11.41 -2.09
C ASP A 105 6.94 -12.00 -1.24
N LEU A 106 6.00 -12.76 -1.83
CA LEU A 106 4.88 -13.36 -1.13
C LEU A 106 5.24 -14.71 -0.50
N SER A 107 4.67 -15.01 0.67
CA SER A 107 4.71 -16.37 1.20
C SER A 107 3.86 -17.33 0.35
N PHE A 108 4.10 -18.64 0.49
CA PHE A 108 3.31 -19.67 -0.19
C PHE A 108 1.80 -19.53 0.11
N ASP A 109 1.41 -19.31 1.37
CA ASP A 109 0.00 -19.17 1.76
C ASP A 109 -0.63 -17.88 1.24
N GLU A 110 0.12 -16.79 1.13
CA GLU A 110 -0.36 -15.54 0.54
C GLU A 110 -0.53 -15.68 -0.98
N THR A 111 0.44 -16.33 -1.63
CA THR A 111 0.42 -16.60 -3.07
C THR A 111 -0.76 -17.49 -3.43
N LYS A 112 -0.95 -18.60 -2.70
CA LYS A 112 -2.09 -19.50 -2.89
C LYS A 112 -3.42 -18.74 -2.74
N ARG A 113 -3.59 -17.99 -1.65
CA ARG A 113 -4.81 -17.18 -1.43
C ARG A 113 -5.03 -16.11 -2.51
N TYR A 114 -3.96 -15.59 -3.09
CA TYR A 114 -4.05 -14.64 -4.20
C TYR A 114 -4.52 -15.32 -5.49
N LEU A 115 -3.92 -16.46 -5.85
CA LEU A 115 -4.27 -17.23 -7.04
C LEU A 115 -5.68 -17.84 -6.94
N ASP A 116 -6.05 -18.37 -5.77
CA ASP A 116 -7.41 -18.85 -5.48
C ASP A 116 -8.44 -17.74 -5.72
N ARG A 117 -8.16 -16.51 -5.25
CA ARG A 117 -9.04 -15.36 -5.47
C ARG A 117 -9.19 -15.01 -6.95
N LEU A 118 -8.11 -15.09 -7.72
CA LEU A 118 -8.17 -14.85 -9.17
C LEU A 118 -9.00 -15.93 -9.87
N ALA A 119 -8.91 -17.18 -9.41
CA ALA A 119 -9.76 -18.25 -9.91
C ALA A 119 -11.24 -18.04 -9.55
N ASP A 120 -11.54 -17.64 -8.31
CA ASP A 120 -12.89 -17.30 -7.86
C ASP A 120 -13.52 -16.16 -8.68
N GLN A 121 -12.69 -15.21 -9.13
CA GLN A 121 -13.10 -14.10 -10.00
C GLN A 121 -13.23 -14.51 -11.48
N GLY A 122 -12.87 -15.74 -11.84
CA GLY A 122 -12.91 -16.25 -13.21
C GLY A 122 -11.76 -15.73 -14.10
N HIS A 123 -10.71 -15.16 -13.51
CA HIS A 123 -9.53 -14.70 -14.25
C HIS A 123 -8.54 -15.82 -14.56
N VAL A 124 -8.63 -16.94 -13.84
CA VAL A 124 -7.67 -18.06 -13.89
C VAL A 124 -8.42 -19.37 -13.74
N GLU A 125 -7.98 -20.41 -14.44
CA GLU A 125 -8.50 -21.77 -14.28
C GLU A 125 -7.56 -22.60 -13.40
N ILE A 126 -8.13 -23.40 -12.48
CA ILE A 126 -7.36 -24.31 -11.63
C ILE A 126 -7.42 -25.70 -12.24
N GLU A 127 -6.25 -26.28 -12.51
CA GLU A 127 -6.11 -27.64 -12.99
C GLU A 127 -5.27 -28.47 -12.00
N PRO A 128 -5.67 -29.70 -11.68
CA PRO A 128 -4.81 -30.63 -10.94
C PRO A 128 -3.69 -31.15 -11.85
N SER A 129 -2.46 -31.17 -11.34
CA SER A 129 -1.27 -31.74 -11.99
C SER A 129 -0.58 -32.75 -11.07
N GLU A 130 0.34 -33.55 -11.62
CA GLU A 130 1.11 -34.55 -10.88
C GLU A 130 1.92 -33.97 -9.72
N SER A 131 2.34 -32.69 -9.84
CA SER A 131 3.13 -31.96 -8.83
C SER A 131 2.30 -31.07 -7.90
N GLY A 132 0.97 -31.05 -8.06
CA GLY A 132 0.05 -30.22 -7.26
C GLY A 132 -0.93 -29.41 -8.11
N LEU A 133 -1.52 -28.37 -7.52
CA LEU A 133 -2.45 -27.47 -8.22
C LEU A 133 -1.68 -26.49 -9.11
N VAL A 134 -2.08 -26.41 -10.39
CA VAL A 134 -1.57 -25.41 -11.34
C VAL A 134 -2.68 -24.44 -11.72
N TYR A 135 -2.27 -23.21 -11.98
CA TYR A 135 -3.13 -22.08 -12.30
C TYR A 135 -2.86 -21.63 -13.73
N ARG A 136 -3.88 -21.69 -14.57
CA ARG A 136 -3.81 -21.33 -15.99
C ARG A 136 -4.42 -19.96 -16.21
N PHE A 137 -3.62 -19.05 -16.75
CA PHE A 137 -4.01 -17.70 -17.16
C PHE A 137 -4.42 -17.71 -18.64
N PRO A 138 -5.73 -17.63 -18.95
CA PRO A 138 -6.21 -17.55 -20.32
C PRO A 138 -5.64 -16.29 -20.99
N GLY A 139 -4.86 -16.47 -22.06
CA GLY A 139 -4.21 -15.38 -22.81
C GLY A 139 -2.74 -15.10 -22.49
N ALA A 140 -2.15 -15.77 -21.48
CA ALA A 140 -0.73 -15.63 -21.16
C ALA A 140 0.17 -16.70 -21.80
N GLY A 141 -0.40 -17.78 -22.35
CA GLY A 141 0.33 -18.79 -23.14
C GLY A 141 0.46 -18.35 -24.59
N ALA A 142 1.68 -18.44 -25.13
CA ALA A 142 2.06 -17.91 -26.45
C ALA A 142 1.11 -18.31 -27.59
N GLY A 143 0.73 -17.32 -28.41
CA GLY A 143 0.33 -17.50 -29.81
C GLY A 143 -1.02 -18.17 -30.06
N GLY A 144 -2.10 -17.38 -30.04
CA GLY A 144 -3.41 -17.79 -30.56
C GLY A 144 -4.21 -16.60 -31.10
N ALA A 145 -3.95 -16.19 -32.33
CA ALA A 145 -5.06 -15.99 -33.27
C ALA A 145 -5.41 -17.39 -33.83
N PRO A 146 -6.65 -17.71 -34.30
CA PRO A 146 -7.72 -16.84 -34.78
C PRO A 146 -9.15 -17.17 -34.28
N GLY A 147 -10.10 -16.29 -34.59
CA GLY A 147 -11.55 -16.44 -34.48
C GLY A 147 -12.26 -15.19 -34.97
#